data_AF-A0AAW5RYW1-F1
#
_entry.id   AF-A0AAW5RYW1-F1
#
_cell.length_a   1.000
_cell.length_b   1.000
_cell.length_c   1.000
_cell.angle_alpha   90.00
_cell.angle_beta   90.00
_cell.angle_gamma   90.00
#
_symmetry.space_group_name_H-M   'P 1'
#
loop_
_entity.id
_entity.type
_entity.pdbx_description
1 polymer ?
#
loop_
_entity_poly.entity_id
_entity_poly.type
_entity_poly.pdbx_seq_one_letter_code
_entity_poly.pdbx_strand_id
1 'polypeptide(L)'
;MKSVLVRDIILKKMSKERTSVDDKFIKAYIMEAFYYICGKCEPSVLTKTIREDDQVVLRNTRNNAFLIVPDEPNFEDEQEHLMIDESLCYAVINYVCFLMSKGENVMYLKLCNEIINDYISNDGKELENAHL
;
A
#
# COMPACT_ATOMS: atom_id res chain seq x y z
N MET A 1 4.00 -16.68 -11.77
CA MET A 1 4.89 -16.64 -10.58
C MET A 1 4.13 -17.32 -9.45
N LYS A 2 4.78 -18.12 -8.59
CA LYS A 2 4.12 -18.54 -7.34
C LYS A 2 3.71 -17.28 -6.59
N SER A 3 2.49 -17.21 -6.10
CA SER A 3 2.10 -16.08 -5.26
C SER A 3 2.99 -16.10 -4.01
N VAL A 4 3.44 -14.94 -3.58
CA VAL A 4 4.30 -14.79 -2.39
C VAL A 4 3.65 -13.74 -1.51
N LEU A 5 3.39 -14.09 -0.26
CA LEU A 5 2.84 -13.15 0.71
C LEU A 5 3.77 -11.94 0.87
N VAL A 6 3.20 -10.73 0.87
CA VAL A 6 3.93 -9.48 1.16
C VAL A 6 4.74 -9.60 2.45
N ARG A 7 4.18 -10.25 3.48
CA ARG A 7 4.88 -10.54 4.74
C ARG A 7 6.24 -11.22 4.51
N ASP A 8 6.29 -12.24 3.67
CA ASP A 8 7.51 -12.99 3.43
C ASP A 8 8.53 -12.17 2.64
N ILE A 9 8.06 -11.30 1.74
CA ILE A 9 8.91 -10.34 1.03
C ILE A 9 9.53 -9.34 2.01
N ILE A 10 8.74 -8.80 2.95
CA ILE A 10 9.20 -7.89 3.99
C ILE A 10 10.25 -8.60 4.86
N LEU A 11 9.93 -9.78 5.40
CA LEU A 11 10.85 -10.54 6.25
C LEU A 11 12.16 -10.89 5.51
N LYS A 12 12.08 -11.25 4.22
CA LYS A 12 13.26 -11.51 3.40
C LYS A 12 14.11 -10.25 3.22
N LYS A 13 13.51 -9.09 2.95
CA LYS A 13 14.23 -7.80 2.86
C LYS A 13 14.92 -7.44 4.19
N MET A 14 14.24 -7.69 5.31
CA MET A 14 14.73 -7.39 6.66
C MET A 14 15.66 -8.47 7.24
N SER A 15 15.84 -9.61 6.57
CA SER A 15 16.64 -10.73 7.08
C SER A 15 18.09 -10.37 7.43
N LYS A 16 18.68 -9.38 6.74
CA LYS A 16 20.02 -8.86 7.05
C LYS A 16 20.08 -8.08 8.38
N GLU A 17 18.93 -7.63 8.88
CA GLU A 17 18.77 -6.85 10.10
C GLU A 17 18.39 -7.72 11.32
N ARG A 18 18.36 -9.06 11.17
CA ARG A 18 18.05 -10.06 12.23
C ARG A 18 16.71 -9.83 12.96
N THR A 19 15.68 -9.39 12.24
CA THR A 19 14.37 -9.09 12.85
C THR A 19 13.44 -10.30 12.77
N SER A 20 13.13 -10.93 13.91
CA SER A 20 11.95 -11.79 14.06
C SER A 20 10.80 -10.90 14.52
N VAL A 21 9.75 -10.78 13.70
CA VAL A 21 8.58 -9.96 13.99
C VAL A 21 7.33 -10.79 13.81
N ASP A 22 6.46 -10.72 14.83
CA ASP A 22 5.14 -11.35 14.85
C ASP A 22 4.21 -10.67 13.84
N ASP A 23 3.33 -11.46 13.21
CA ASP A 23 2.47 -11.04 12.10
C ASP A 23 1.61 -9.85 12.48
N LYS A 24 1.11 -9.81 13.72
CA LYS A 24 0.33 -8.67 14.23
C LYS A 24 1.04 -7.32 14.08
N PHE A 25 2.37 -7.29 14.25
CA PHE A 25 3.14 -6.06 14.10
C PHE A 25 3.36 -5.73 12.62
N ILE A 26 3.58 -6.75 11.78
CA ILE A 26 3.69 -6.55 10.33
C ILE A 26 2.37 -5.98 9.79
N LYS A 27 1.23 -6.54 10.20
CA LYS A 27 -0.10 -6.01 9.86
C LYS A 27 -0.27 -4.56 10.33
N ALA A 28 0.10 -4.25 11.57
CA ALA A 28 0.05 -2.87 12.08
C ALA A 28 0.93 -1.91 11.27
N TYR A 29 2.14 -2.31 10.88
CA TYR A 29 3.01 -1.49 10.03
C TYR A 29 2.46 -1.32 8.61
N ILE A 30 1.79 -2.35 8.07
CA ILE A 30 1.12 -2.25 6.77
C ILE A 30 -0.06 -1.26 6.86
N MET A 31 -0.84 -1.30 7.93
CA MET A 31 -1.91 -0.31 8.15
C MET A 31 -1.36 1.12 8.22
N GLU A 32 -0.24 1.32 8.93
CA GLU A 32 0.46 2.62 8.94
C GLU A 32 0.93 3.02 7.53
N ALA A 33 1.46 2.07 6.76
CA ALA A 33 1.88 2.31 5.38
C ALA A 33 0.70 2.70 4.48
N PHE A 34 -0.48 2.09 4.66
CA PHE A 34 -1.68 2.48 3.94
C PHE A 34 -2.07 3.92 4.21
N TYR A 35 -2.07 4.35 5.49
CA TYR A 35 -2.36 5.75 5.83
C TYR A 35 -1.34 6.71 5.22
N TYR A 36 -0.06 6.36 5.25
CA TYR A 36 0.99 7.16 4.63
C TYR A 36 0.77 7.34 3.12
N ILE A 37 0.43 6.26 2.41
CA ILE A 37 0.20 6.27 0.96
C ILE A 37 -1.09 7.05 0.62
N CYS A 38 -2.20 6.78 1.30
CA CYS A 38 -3.48 7.46 1.08
C CYS A 38 -3.42 8.96 1.41
N GLY A 39 -2.45 9.39 2.23
CA GLY A 39 -2.14 10.80 2.46
C GLY A 39 -1.40 11.49 1.31
N LYS A 40 -0.93 10.74 0.31
CA LYS A 40 -0.10 11.24 -0.80
C LYS A 40 -0.69 11.02 -2.19
N CYS A 41 -1.41 9.93 -2.40
CA CYS A 41 -2.10 9.65 -3.65
C CYS A 41 -3.53 9.15 -3.38
N GLU A 42 -4.25 8.83 -4.45
CA GLU A 42 -5.62 8.29 -4.43
C GLU A 42 -5.57 6.88 -5.04
N PRO A 43 -5.32 5.82 -4.25
CA PRO A 43 -5.29 4.45 -4.78
C PRO A 43 -6.64 4.09 -5.42
N SER A 44 -6.63 3.59 -6.64
CA SER A 44 -7.85 3.31 -7.41
C SER A 44 -8.72 2.25 -6.73
N VAL A 45 -8.10 1.23 -6.13
CA VAL A 45 -8.80 0.15 -5.40
C VAL A 45 -9.60 0.69 -4.21
N LEU A 46 -9.10 1.76 -3.59
CA LEU A 46 -9.69 2.40 -2.40
C LEU A 46 -10.57 3.61 -2.73
N THR A 47 -10.55 4.08 -3.98
CA THR A 47 -11.35 5.23 -4.42
C THR A 47 -12.74 4.76 -4.84
N LYS A 48 -13.77 5.30 -4.19
CA LYS A 48 -15.17 4.95 -4.43
C LYS A 48 -16.01 6.20 -4.70
N THR A 49 -17.07 6.03 -5.47
CA THR A 49 -18.09 7.07 -5.73
C THR A 49 -19.46 6.70 -5.15
N ILE A 50 -19.63 5.44 -4.75
CA ILE A 50 -20.84 4.89 -4.14
C ILE A 50 -20.41 4.26 -2.81
N ARG A 51 -21.15 4.57 -1.74
CA ARG A 51 -20.85 4.11 -0.39
C ARG A 51 -21.60 2.81 -0.09
N GLU A 52 -20.87 1.83 0.41
CA GLU A 52 -21.40 0.60 0.99
C GLU A 52 -21.50 0.72 2.52
N ASP A 53 -22.39 -0.06 3.15
CA ASP A 53 -22.77 0.10 4.57
C ASP A 53 -21.62 -0.21 5.56
N ASP A 54 -20.70 -1.08 5.17
CA ASP A 54 -19.54 -1.54 5.96
C ASP A 54 -18.28 -0.71 5.74
N GLN A 55 -18.28 0.20 4.77
CA GLN A 55 -17.11 1.00 4.42
C GLN A 55 -16.94 2.23 5.32
N VAL A 56 -15.76 2.33 5.92
CA VAL A 56 -15.33 3.53 6.66
C VAL A 56 -14.65 4.49 5.71
N VAL A 57 -15.16 5.74 5.64
CA VAL A 57 -14.56 6.79 4.81
C VAL A 57 -13.30 7.33 5.49
N LEU A 58 -12.17 7.27 4.78
CA LEU A 58 -10.90 7.83 5.22
C LEU A 58 -10.81 9.34 4.94
N ARG A 59 -11.06 9.75 3.68
CA ARG A 59 -11.12 11.16 3.27
C ARG A 59 -11.89 11.33 1.98
N ASN A 60 -12.48 12.51 1.79
CA ASN A 60 -13.07 12.88 0.50
C ASN A 60 -11.98 13.23 -0.52
N THR A 61 -12.26 12.98 -1.79
CA THR A 61 -11.43 13.36 -2.93
C THR A 61 -12.22 14.23 -3.90
N ARG A 62 -11.72 14.45 -5.13
CA ARG A 62 -12.41 15.26 -6.13
C ARG A 62 -13.57 14.47 -6.77
N ASN A 63 -14.42 15.15 -7.55
CA ASN A 63 -15.46 14.53 -8.37
C ASN A 63 -16.47 13.65 -7.60
N ASN A 64 -16.85 14.07 -6.39
CA ASN A 64 -17.74 13.30 -5.50
C ASN A 64 -17.24 11.89 -5.16
N ALA A 65 -15.93 11.66 -5.26
CA ALA A 65 -15.29 10.42 -4.81
C ALA A 65 -14.74 10.56 -3.39
N PHE A 66 -14.42 9.42 -2.78
CA PHE A 66 -13.81 9.32 -1.46
C PHE A 66 -12.90 8.09 -1.38
N LEU A 67 -11.90 8.15 -0.51
CA LEU A 67 -11.11 6.99 -0.13
C LEU A 67 -11.76 6.30 1.05
N ILE A 68 -11.78 4.96 1.02
CA ILE A 68 -12.14 4.13 2.17
C ILE A 68 -10.90 3.72 2.97
N VAL A 69 -11.10 3.39 4.23
CA VAL A 69 -10.08 2.74 5.06
C VAL A 69 -9.88 1.32 4.48
N PRO A 70 -8.66 0.92 4.14
CA PRO A 70 -8.39 -0.44 3.68
C PRO A 70 -8.60 -1.46 4.78
N ASP A 71 -8.93 -2.68 4.39
CA ASP A 71 -9.03 -3.81 5.30
C ASP A 71 -7.67 -4.20 5.88
N GLU A 72 -7.70 -4.86 7.05
CA GLU A 72 -6.51 -5.44 7.64
C GLU A 72 -5.92 -6.52 6.71
N PRO A 73 -4.58 -6.61 6.56
CA PRO A 73 -3.97 -7.60 5.69
C PRO A 73 -4.36 -9.04 6.04
N ASN A 74 -4.73 -9.80 5.00
CA ASN A 74 -5.08 -11.21 5.11
C ASN A 74 -3.90 -12.10 4.71
N PHE A 75 -3.07 -12.52 5.67
CA PHE A 75 -1.91 -13.38 5.38
C PHE A 75 -2.27 -14.85 5.12
N GLU A 76 -3.55 -15.23 5.22
CA GLU A 76 -4.02 -16.57 4.85
C GLU A 76 -4.37 -16.66 3.36
N ASP A 77 -4.48 -15.51 2.66
CA ASP A 77 -4.81 -15.44 1.25
C ASP A 77 -3.63 -14.91 0.43
N GLU A 78 -2.96 -15.80 -0.32
CA GLU A 78 -1.83 -15.37 -1.13
C GLU A 78 -2.22 -14.45 -2.29
N GLN A 79 -3.48 -14.41 -2.73
CA GLN A 79 -3.93 -13.59 -3.86
C GLN A 79 -4.47 -12.23 -3.42
N GLU A 80 -5.23 -12.16 -2.33
CA GLU A 80 -5.92 -10.95 -1.87
C GLU A 80 -5.45 -10.49 -0.47
N HIS A 81 -4.14 -10.54 -0.22
CA HIS A 81 -3.61 -10.19 1.10
C HIS A 81 -3.53 -8.68 1.40
N LEU A 82 -3.60 -7.80 0.40
CA LEU A 82 -3.64 -6.34 0.58
C LEU A 82 -4.73 -5.69 -0.27
N MET A 83 -5.53 -4.83 0.34
CA MET A 83 -6.52 -4.01 -0.35
C MET A 83 -5.89 -2.74 -0.95
N ILE A 84 -5.00 -2.89 -1.94
CA ILE A 84 -4.36 -1.76 -2.62
C ILE A 84 -3.94 -2.13 -4.05
N ASP A 85 -3.76 -1.14 -4.92
CA ASP A 85 -3.22 -1.30 -6.26
C ASP A 85 -1.89 -2.07 -6.26
N GLU A 86 -1.71 -3.00 -7.19
CA GLU A 86 -0.52 -3.87 -7.27
C GLU A 86 0.79 -3.07 -7.34
N SER A 87 0.78 -1.95 -8.07
CA SER A 87 1.93 -1.04 -8.18
C SER A 87 2.29 -0.41 -6.83
N LEU A 88 1.29 -0.09 -5.99
CA LEU A 88 1.47 0.49 -4.66
C LEU A 88 1.80 -0.57 -3.58
N CYS A 89 1.59 -1.86 -3.83
CA CYS A 89 2.06 -2.92 -2.92
C CYS A 89 3.56 -2.81 -2.64
N TYR A 90 4.37 -2.44 -3.64
CA TYR A 90 5.80 -2.22 -3.45
C TYR A 90 6.10 -0.95 -2.63
N ALA A 91 5.27 0.08 -2.71
CA ALA A 91 5.38 1.25 -1.84
C ALA A 91 5.10 0.87 -0.38
N VAL A 92 4.06 0.05 -0.14
CA VAL A 92 3.74 -0.51 1.18
C VAL A 92 4.94 -1.28 1.74
N ILE A 93 5.48 -2.24 0.98
CA ILE A 93 6.63 -3.06 1.41
C ILE A 93 7.80 -2.17 1.84
N ASN A 94 8.16 -1.19 1.01
CA ASN A 94 9.30 -0.32 1.31
C ASN A 94 9.01 0.57 2.54
N TYR A 95 7.81 1.12 2.68
CA TYR A 95 7.49 1.91 3.87
C TYR A 95 7.53 1.06 5.14
N VAL A 96 7.01 -0.17 5.11
CA VAL A 96 7.11 -1.11 6.23
C VAL A 96 8.57 -1.42 6.58
N CYS A 97 9.43 -1.66 5.59
CA CYS A 97 10.87 -1.84 5.83
C CYS A 97 11.51 -0.60 6.48
N PHE A 98 11.13 0.61 6.06
CA PHE A 98 11.56 1.85 6.70
C PHE A 98 11.13 1.90 8.18
N LEU A 99 9.86 1.61 8.48
CA LEU A 99 9.34 1.56 9.86
C LEU A 99 10.07 0.50 10.70
N MET A 100 10.27 -0.69 10.16
CA MET A 100 10.95 -1.80 10.85
C MET A 100 12.43 -1.51 11.11
N SER A 101 13.07 -0.73 10.24
CA SER A 101 14.43 -0.18 10.46
C SER A 101 14.45 1.00 11.45
N LYS A 102 13.33 1.29 12.13
CA LYS A 102 13.15 2.44 13.05
C LYS A 102 13.46 3.79 12.40
N GLY A 103 13.26 3.87 11.09
CA GLY A 103 13.56 5.05 10.29
C GLY A 103 15.05 5.27 9.99
N GLU A 104 15.94 4.34 10.35
CA GLU A 104 17.38 4.48 10.14
C GLU A 104 17.75 4.27 8.66
N ASN A 105 17.05 3.38 7.96
CA ASN A 105 17.32 3.09 6.54
C ASN A 105 16.43 3.91 5.61
N VAL A 106 16.80 5.18 5.42
CA VAL A 106 16.07 6.16 4.60
C VAL A 106 15.94 5.77 3.12
N MET A 107 16.74 4.83 2.63
CA MET A 107 16.63 4.34 1.25
C MET A 107 15.28 3.68 0.99
N TYR A 108 14.72 2.97 1.98
CA TYR A 108 13.38 2.39 1.88
C TYR A 108 12.29 3.46 1.74
N LEU A 109 12.38 4.54 2.51
CA LEU A 109 11.44 5.67 2.39
C LEU A 109 11.56 6.33 1.01
N LYS A 110 12.79 6.49 0.49
CA LYS A 110 13.04 7.03 -0.84
C LYS A 110 12.36 6.18 -1.92
N LEU A 111 12.58 4.86 -1.90
CA LEU A 111 11.96 3.93 -2.84
C LEU A 111 10.43 3.94 -2.76
N CYS A 112 9.87 4.00 -1.54
CA CYS A 112 8.42 4.15 -1.33
C CYS A 112 7.88 5.39 -2.05
N ASN A 113 8.52 6.55 -1.83
CA ASN A 113 8.08 7.80 -2.44
C ASN A 113 8.29 7.83 -3.96
N GLU A 114 9.35 7.21 -4.49
CA GLU A 114 9.55 7.05 -5.93
C GLU A 114 8.40 6.29 -6.57
N ILE A 115 7.99 5.15 -5.99
CA ILE A 115 6.86 4.35 -6.48
C ILE A 115 5.54 5.14 -6.42
N ILE A 116 5.29 5.89 -5.33
CA ILE A 116 4.10 6.74 -5.22
C ILE A 116 4.09 7.83 -6.31
N ASN A 117 5.25 8.46 -6.57
CA ASN A 117 5.35 9.49 -7.60
C ASN A 117 5.16 8.91 -9.01
N ASP A 118 5.69 7.71 -9.26
CA ASP A 118 5.48 7.00 -10.53
C ASP A 118 4.01 6.64 -10.71
N TYR A 119 3.34 6.19 -9.65
CA TYR A 119 1.89 5.94 -9.65
C TYR A 119 1.12 7.21 -10.02
N ILE A 120 1.35 8.32 -9.30
CA ILE A 120 0.68 9.61 -9.57
C ILE A 120 0.96 10.10 -11.00
N SER A 121 2.16 9.88 -11.52
CA SER A 121 2.55 10.31 -12.88
C SER A 121 1.89 9.49 -13.99
N ASN A 122 1.39 8.31 -13.65
CA ASN A 122 0.65 7.43 -14.56
C ASN A 122 -0.87 7.54 -14.38
N ASP A 123 -1.33 7.92 -13.18
CA ASP A 123 -2.72 8.20 -12.85
C ASP A 123 -3.19 9.48 -13.57
N GLY A 124 -3.84 9.28 -14.73
CA GLY A 124 -4.19 10.32 -15.71
C GLY A 124 -3.84 9.97 -17.16
N LYS A 125 -2.94 9.00 -17.40
CA LYS A 125 -2.58 8.53 -18.76
C LYS A 125 -3.45 7.38 -19.26
N GLU A 126 -4.09 6.63 -18.36
CA GLU A 126 -4.98 5.53 -18.77
C GLU A 126 -6.31 6.02 -19.37
N LEU A 127 -6.75 7.24 -19.04
CA LEU A 127 -7.94 7.86 -19.65
C LEU A 127 -7.69 8.41 -21.06
N GLU A 128 -6.45 8.76 -21.43
CA GLU A 128 -6.12 9.20 -22.80
C GLU A 128 -6.09 8.04 -23.80
N ASN A 129 -5.72 6.83 -23.36
CA ASN A 129 -5.65 5.66 -24.24
C ASN A 129 -6.99 4.89 -24.39
N ALA A 130 -8.01 5.22 -23.59
CA ALA A 130 -9.35 4.63 -23.71
C ALA A 130 -10.25 5.38 -24.73
N HIS A 131 -9.71 6.44 -25.36
CA HIS A 131 -10.43 7.29 -26.32
C HIS A 131 -9.75 7.34 -27.72
N LEU A 132 -8.91 6.36 -28.06
CA LEU A 132 -8.34 6.17 -29.40
C LEU A 132 -8.83 4.86 -30.04
#